data_AF-A0A3D1F9C4-F1
#
_entry.id   AF-A0A3D1F9C4-F1
#
_cell.length_a   1.000
_cell.length_b   1.000
_cell.length_c   1.000
_cell.angle_alpha   90.00
_cell.angle_beta   90.00
_cell.angle_gamma   90.00
#
_symmetry.space_group_name_H-M   'P 1'
#
loop_
_entity.id
_entity.type
_entity.pdbx_description
1 polymer ?
#
loop_
_entity_poly.entity_id
_entity_poly.type
_entity_poly.pdbx_seq_one_letter_code
_entity_poly.pdbx_strand_id
1 'polypeptide(L)'
;EKEKTVSQVKAHEITSGIEVSGYEIHHGRTEILDTLAPMFEIVERKGRRAKIKDGVLSSKGNIWGTYIHGIFDNDSFRRAFLERIAVKNNKSSSFQRGATFNQDEEFNKLAQLVRGNIDRRLLYSMIR
;
A
#
# COMPACT_ATOMS: atom_id res chain seq x y z
N GLU A 1 26.66 10.17 -3.93
CA GLU A 1 25.34 9.68 -4.40
C GLU A 1 24.55 9.23 -3.18
N LYS A 2 23.31 9.67 -2.96
CA LYS A 2 22.53 9.22 -1.79
C LYS A 2 22.04 7.79 -2.05
N GLU A 3 22.22 6.89 -1.10
CA GLU A 3 21.79 5.49 -1.22
C GLU A 3 20.28 5.39 -1.48
N LYS A 4 19.91 4.62 -2.51
CA LYS A 4 18.53 4.29 -2.85
C LYS A 4 17.96 3.30 -1.84
N THR A 5 16.81 3.62 -1.25
CA THR A 5 16.03 2.66 -0.49
C THR A 5 15.13 1.87 -1.44
N VAL A 6 15.24 0.54 -1.40
CA VAL A 6 14.27 -0.42 -1.94
C VAL A 6 14.07 -1.50 -0.91
N SER A 7 12.89 -1.59 -0.30
CA SER A 7 12.63 -2.56 0.78
C SER A 7 11.15 -2.91 0.89
N GLN A 8 10.83 -4.20 1.03
CA GLN A 8 9.53 -4.61 1.53
C GLN A 8 9.44 -4.29 3.03
N VAL A 9 8.26 -3.83 3.46
CA VAL A 9 7.99 -3.42 4.83
C VAL A 9 6.63 -3.92 5.31
N LYS A 10 6.55 -4.18 6.62
CA LYS A 10 5.28 -4.23 7.35
C LYS A 10 5.27 -3.12 8.38
N ALA A 11 4.14 -2.46 8.52
CA ALA A 11 3.97 -1.36 9.44
C ALA A 11 2.59 -1.39 10.08
N HIS A 12 2.45 -0.74 11.23
CA HIS A 12 1.17 -0.49 11.87
C HIS A 12 0.81 0.99 11.71
N GLU A 13 -0.42 1.27 11.32
CA GLU A 13 -0.97 2.62 11.44
C GLU A 13 -1.06 2.97 12.93
N ILE A 14 -0.42 4.06 13.33
CA ILE A 14 -0.27 4.39 14.76
C ILE A 14 -1.60 4.66 15.45
N THR A 15 -2.57 5.24 14.76
CA THR A 15 -3.85 5.64 15.36
C THR A 15 -4.83 4.49 15.52
N SER A 16 -4.78 3.47 14.65
CA SER A 16 -5.75 2.38 14.62
C SER A 16 -5.17 1.02 14.98
N GLY A 17 -3.84 0.87 14.92
CA GLY A 17 -3.14 -0.42 15.03
C GLY A 17 -3.31 -1.33 13.81
N ILE A 18 -3.94 -0.87 12.73
CA ILE A 18 -4.11 -1.68 11.52
C ILE A 18 -2.75 -1.95 10.89
N GLU A 19 -2.46 -3.24 10.68
CA GLU A 19 -1.27 -3.65 9.95
C GLU A 19 -1.43 -3.43 8.45
N VAL A 20 -0.36 -2.93 7.84
CA VAL A 20 -0.20 -2.77 6.40
C VAL A 20 1.10 -3.41 5.96
N SER A 21 1.06 -4.04 4.78
CA SER A 21 2.23 -4.47 4.02
C SER A 21 2.42 -3.56 2.81
N GLY A 22 3.66 -3.27 2.47
CA GLY A 22 3.99 -2.40 1.34
C GLY A 22 5.47 -2.41 1.04
N TYR A 23 5.93 -1.38 0.35
CA TYR A 23 7.34 -1.22 0.04
C TYR A 23 7.77 0.25 0.04
N GLU A 24 9.05 0.48 0.33
CA GLU A 24 9.71 1.77 0.21
C GLU A 24 10.55 1.78 -1.08
N ILE A 25 10.36 2.76 -1.97
CA ILE A 25 11.26 3.03 -3.10
C ILE A 25 11.53 4.53 -3.20
N HIS A 26 12.62 5.01 -2.60
CA HIS A 26 12.93 6.43 -2.60
C HIS A 26 14.43 6.70 -2.39
N HIS A 27 14.86 7.87 -2.87
CA HIS A 27 16.18 8.44 -2.61
C HIS A 27 16.12 9.58 -1.60
N GLY A 28 14.97 10.26 -1.54
CA GLY A 28 14.71 11.35 -0.61
C GLY A 28 14.64 10.84 0.84
N ARG A 29 15.04 11.70 1.78
CA ARG A 29 14.82 11.50 3.21
C ARG A 29 14.07 12.72 3.70
N THR A 30 12.92 12.50 4.32
CA THR A 30 12.15 13.57 4.94
C THR A 30 12.67 13.78 6.36
N GLU A 31 12.99 15.03 6.69
CA GLU A 31 13.22 15.48 8.05
C GLU A 31 11.96 16.22 8.51
N ILE A 32 11.46 15.85 9.68
CA ILE A 32 10.27 16.48 10.25
C ILE A 32 10.73 17.73 10.98
N LEU A 33 10.31 18.91 10.50
CA LEU A 33 10.72 20.21 11.04
C LEU A 33 9.92 20.67 12.27
N ASP A 34 8.72 20.11 12.45
CA ASP A 34 7.80 20.40 13.56
C ASP A 34 7.52 19.14 14.40
N THR A 35 6.86 19.28 15.56
CA THR A 35 6.34 18.15 16.32
C THR A 35 5.06 17.58 15.70
N LEU A 36 5.17 16.98 14.52
CA LEU A 36 4.10 16.20 13.92
C LEU A 36 4.23 14.73 14.30
N ALA A 37 3.09 14.09 14.54
CA ALA A 37 3.07 12.67 14.82
C ALA A 37 3.37 11.87 13.54
N PRO A 38 4.15 10.79 13.61
CA PRO A 38 4.28 9.85 12.50
C PRO A 38 2.94 9.19 12.19
N MET A 39 2.75 8.76 10.94
CA MET A 39 1.53 8.06 10.51
C MET A 39 1.64 6.55 10.78
N PHE A 40 2.82 5.98 10.55
CA PHE A 40 3.10 4.54 10.65
C PHE A 40 4.32 4.24 11.51
N GLU A 41 4.32 3.07 12.17
CA GLU A 41 5.52 2.45 12.72
C GLU A 41 5.84 1.19 11.90
N ILE A 42 6.96 1.20 11.16
CA ILE A 42 7.49 0.04 10.46
C ILE A 42 8.07 -0.93 11.49
N VAL A 43 7.45 -2.11 11.55
CA VAL A 43 7.79 -3.20 12.48
C VAL A 43 8.64 -4.29 11.83
N GLU A 44 8.65 -4.34 10.49
CA GLU A 44 9.48 -5.26 9.72
C GLU A 44 10.02 -4.54 8.47
N ARG A 45 11.32 -4.70 8.18
CA ARG A 45 11.97 -4.17 6.97
C ARG A 45 12.95 -5.20 6.43
N LYS A 46 12.83 -5.57 5.15
CA LYS A 46 13.63 -6.65 4.52
C LYS A 46 13.58 -7.97 5.32
N GLY A 47 12.40 -8.36 5.82
CA GLY A 47 12.22 -9.60 6.59
C GLY A 47 12.79 -9.58 8.01
N ARG A 48 13.28 -8.43 8.50
CA ARG A 48 13.86 -8.28 9.83
C ARG A 48 13.01 -7.34 10.67
N ARG A 49 12.90 -7.63 11.97
CA ARG A 49 12.24 -6.74 12.93
C ARG A 49 12.87 -5.35 12.89
N ALA A 50 12.03 -4.33 12.86
CA ALA A 50 12.38 -2.94 12.83
C ALA A 50 11.51 -2.16 13.83
N LYS A 51 11.91 -0.92 14.10
CA LYS A 51 11.09 0.07 14.82
C LYS A 51 11.38 1.45 14.26
N ILE A 52 10.84 1.71 13.08
CA ILE A 52 11.12 2.93 12.31
C ILE A 52 9.81 3.71 12.16
N LYS A 53 9.84 4.99 12.50
CA LYS A 53 8.71 5.89 12.27
C LYS A 53 8.68 6.29 10.81
N ASP A 54 7.52 6.18 10.17
CA ASP A 54 7.32 6.63 8.79
C ASP A 54 6.12 7.58 8.66
N GLY A 55 6.29 8.52 7.74
CA GLY A 55 5.25 9.47 7.40
C GLY A 55 5.02 10.54 8.46
N VAL A 56 4.01 11.37 8.20
CA VAL A 56 3.54 12.41 9.11
C VAL A 56 2.02 12.48 9.04
N LEU A 57 1.40 12.82 10.18
CA LEU A 57 -0.02 13.09 10.31
C LEU A 57 -0.20 14.51 10.86
N SER A 58 -1.05 15.30 10.20
CA SER A 58 -1.40 16.64 10.69
C SER A 58 -2.16 16.56 12.01
N SER A 59 -2.07 17.61 12.84
CA SER A 59 -2.81 17.69 14.11
C SER A 59 -4.33 17.55 13.95
N LYS A 60 -4.88 17.93 12.78
CA LYS A 60 -6.30 17.78 12.43
C LYS A 60 -6.64 16.41 11.81
N GLY A 61 -5.66 15.54 11.61
CA GLY A 61 -5.84 14.18 11.09
C GLY A 61 -6.31 14.09 9.63
N ASN A 62 -6.30 15.20 8.89
CA ASN A 62 -6.87 15.29 7.54
C ASN A 62 -5.81 15.37 6.43
N ILE A 63 -4.54 15.50 6.80
CA ILE A 63 -3.40 15.52 5.89
C ILE A 63 -2.38 14.55 6.45
N TRP A 64 -1.91 13.63 5.62
CA TRP A 64 -0.85 12.71 5.99
C TRP A 64 -0.06 12.32 4.75
N GLY A 65 1.16 11.84 4.98
CA GLY A 65 2.04 11.30 3.96
C GLY A 65 2.84 10.14 4.54
N THR A 66 3.36 9.27 3.66
CA THR A 66 4.13 8.07 4.01
C THR A 66 4.98 7.68 2.81
N TYR A 67 6.14 7.07 3.04
CA TYR A 67 6.96 6.46 1.98
C TYR A 67 6.52 5.04 1.63
N ILE A 68 5.58 4.47 2.40
CA ILE A 68 5.09 3.12 2.17
C ILE A 68 4.13 3.16 0.97
N HIS A 69 4.58 2.62 -0.15
CA HIS A 69 3.75 2.39 -1.32
C HIS A 69 2.90 1.12 -1.12
N GLY A 70 1.74 1.06 -1.79
CA GLY A 70 0.84 -0.11 -1.75
C GLY A 70 -0.04 -0.21 -0.50
N ILE A 71 -0.03 0.79 0.39
CA ILE A 71 -0.84 0.78 1.63
C ILE A 71 -2.34 0.55 1.37
N PHE A 72 -2.87 1.04 0.25
CA PHE A 72 -4.28 0.87 -0.12
C PHE A 72 -4.59 -0.50 -0.71
N ASP A 73 -3.60 -1.32 -1.01
CA ASP A 73 -3.83 -2.72 -1.41
C ASP A 73 -4.25 -3.56 -0.19
N ASN A 74 -3.92 -3.11 1.02
CA ASN A 74 -4.35 -3.70 2.29
C ASN A 74 -5.82 -3.41 2.54
N ASP A 75 -6.67 -4.43 2.40
CA ASP A 75 -8.13 -4.28 2.47
C ASP A 75 -8.61 -3.66 3.79
N SER A 76 -8.05 -4.10 4.93
CA SER A 76 -8.39 -3.57 6.25
C SER A 76 -8.11 -2.07 6.37
N PHE A 77 -6.94 -1.63 5.90
CA PHE A 77 -6.56 -0.22 5.94
C PHE A 77 -7.41 0.62 4.97
N ARG A 78 -7.54 0.17 3.71
CA ARG A 78 -8.35 0.83 2.69
C ARG A 78 -9.80 1.02 3.15
N ARG A 79 -10.40 -0.01 3.75
CA ARG A 79 -11.77 0.06 4.29
C ARG A 79 -11.84 1.08 5.43
N ALA A 80 -10.99 0.94 6.45
CA ALA A 80 -10.99 1.85 7.59
C ALA A 80 -10.74 3.31 7.19
N PHE A 81 -9.93 3.54 6.15
CA PHE A 81 -9.70 4.86 5.57
C PHE A 81 -10.97 5.42 4.91
N LEU A 82 -11.64 4.64 4.07
CA LEU A 82 -12.88 5.06 3.40
C LEU A 82 -14.03 5.26 4.41
N GLU A 83 -14.11 4.44 5.45
CA GLU A 83 -15.07 4.61 6.56
C GLU A 83 -14.87 5.93 7.27
N ARG A 84 -13.63 6.28 7.60
CA ARG A 84 -13.30 7.58 8.20
C ARG A 84 -13.71 8.76 7.32
N ILE A 85 -13.51 8.64 6.00
CA ILE A 85 -13.96 9.66 5.04
C ILE A 85 -15.49 9.73 5.00
N ALA A 86 -16.18 8.60 4.95
CA ALA A 86 -17.65 8.55 4.90
C ALA A 86 -18.27 9.21 6.14
N VAL A 87 -17.79 8.85 7.34
CA VAL A 87 -18.23 9.43 8.61
C VAL A 87 -18.00 10.94 8.63
N LYS A 88 -16.82 11.41 8.21
CA LYS A 88 -16.51 12.85 8.14
C LYS A 88 -17.45 13.63 7.22
N ASN A 89 -18.02 12.96 6.21
CA ASN A 89 -18.95 13.56 5.26
C ASN A 89 -20.43 13.25 5.59
N ASN A 90 -20.74 12.77 6.80
CA ASN A 90 -22.09 12.38 7.23
C ASN A 90 -22.76 11.37 6.28
N LYS A 91 -21.97 10.46 5.69
CA LYS A 91 -22.45 9.36 4.84
C LYS A 91 -22.47 8.06 5.63
N SER A 92 -23.34 7.13 5.22
CA SER A 92 -23.30 5.76 5.74
C SER A 92 -21.95 5.12 5.44
N SER A 93 -21.38 4.44 6.44
CA SER A 93 -20.04 3.86 6.41
C SER A 93 -20.03 2.33 6.23
N SER A 94 -21.14 1.71 5.80
CA SER A 94 -21.19 0.25 5.63
C SER A 94 -20.61 -0.18 4.28
N PHE A 95 -19.28 -0.23 4.16
CA PHE A 95 -18.63 -0.91 3.05
C PHE A 95 -18.72 -2.42 3.25
N GLN A 96 -19.27 -3.15 2.27
CA GLN A 96 -19.40 -4.60 2.37
C GLN A 96 -18.03 -5.28 2.55
N ARG A 97 -17.95 -6.22 3.49
CA ARG A 97 -16.82 -7.16 3.59
C ARG A 97 -16.93 -8.12 2.41
N GLY A 98 -16.03 -8.05 1.43
CA GLY A 98 -16.06 -8.95 0.28
C GLY A 98 -15.26 -8.54 -0.95
N ALA A 99 -14.87 -7.27 -1.09
CA ALA A 99 -13.95 -6.85 -2.16
C ALA A 99 -12.49 -7.16 -1.78
N THR A 100 -12.17 -8.44 -1.58
CA THR A 100 -10.78 -8.89 -1.50
C THR A 100 -10.19 -8.83 -2.90
N PHE A 101 -9.31 -7.85 -3.13
CA PHE A 101 -8.53 -7.79 -4.37
C PHE A 101 -7.45 -8.86 -4.30
N ASN A 102 -7.60 -9.92 -5.09
CA ASN A 102 -6.56 -10.92 -5.27
C ASN A 102 -5.85 -10.66 -6.61
N GLN A 103 -4.68 -10.03 -6.53
CA GLN A 103 -3.91 -9.65 -7.71
C GLN A 103 -3.57 -10.85 -8.61
N ASP A 104 -3.30 -12.02 -8.02
CA ASP A 104 -2.98 -13.23 -8.78
C ASP A 104 -4.19 -13.75 -9.55
N GLU A 105 -5.39 -13.67 -8.97
CA GLU A 105 -6.63 -14.03 -9.67
C GLU A 105 -6.89 -13.12 -10.86
N GLU A 106 -6.70 -11.81 -10.70
CA GLU A 106 -6.87 -10.85 -11.80
C GLU A 106 -5.82 -11.06 -12.90
N PHE A 107 -4.57 -11.33 -12.54
CA PHE A 107 -3.54 -11.71 -13.53
C PHE A 107 -3.85 -13.02 -14.23
N ASN A 108 -4.41 -14.01 -13.51
CA ASN A 108 -4.83 -15.26 -14.12
C ASN A 108 -5.97 -15.04 -15.13
N LYS A 109 -6.95 -14.20 -14.80
CA LYS A 109 -8.03 -13.80 -15.74
C LYS A 109 -7.45 -13.12 -16.98
N LEU A 110 -6.55 -12.16 -16.81
CA LEU A 110 -5.87 -11.51 -17.94
C LEU A 110 -5.07 -12.50 -18.78
N ALA A 111 -4.30 -13.38 -18.15
CA ALA A 111 -3.51 -14.39 -18.85
C ALA A 111 -4.39 -15.37 -19.62
N GLN A 112 -5.56 -15.74 -19.09
CA GLN A 112 -6.54 -16.57 -19.81
C GLN A 112 -7.09 -15.83 -21.04
N LEU A 113 -7.48 -14.56 -20.89
CA LEU A 113 -7.94 -13.74 -22.02
C LEU A 113 -6.90 -13.65 -23.13
N VAL A 114 -5.63 -13.37 -22.77
CA VAL A 114 -4.52 -13.31 -23.73
C VAL A 114 -4.33 -14.66 -24.43
N ARG A 115 -4.29 -15.77 -23.67
CA ARG A 115 -4.11 -17.11 -24.23
C ARG A 115 -5.25 -17.56 -25.15
N GLY A 116 -6.47 -17.08 -24.90
CA GLY A 116 -7.66 -17.40 -25.69
C GLY A 116 -7.77 -16.59 -26.99
N ASN A 117 -7.06 -15.47 -27.09
CA ASN A 117 -7.21 -14.52 -28.21
C ASN A 117 -5.92 -14.32 -29.02
N ILE A 118 -4.81 -14.98 -28.65
CA ILE A 118 -3.54 -14.92 -29.40
C ILE A 118 -3.17 -16.31 -29.92
N ASP A 119 -2.79 -16.38 -31.20
CA ASP A 119 -2.14 -17.57 -31.75
C ASP A 119 -0.73 -17.74 -31.16
N ARG A 120 -0.66 -18.53 -30.10
CA ARG A 120 0.60 -18.78 -29.39
C ARG A 120 1.62 -19.50 -30.28
N ARG A 121 1.18 -20.35 -31.21
CA ARG A 121 2.10 -21.08 -32.09
C ARG A 121 2.81 -20.10 -33.01
N LEU A 122 2.07 -19.18 -33.60
CA LEU A 122 2.63 -18.10 -34.41
C LEU A 122 3.56 -17.21 -33.58
N LEU A 123 3.10 -16.75 -32.40
CA LEU A 123 3.92 -15.91 -31.51
C LEU A 123 5.26 -16.58 -31.16
N TYR A 124 5.24 -17.86 -30.76
CA TYR A 124 6.48 -18.58 -30.42
C TYR A 124 7.37 -18.85 -31.64
N SER A 125 6.80 -18.94 -32.85
CA SER A 125 7.61 -19.05 -34.08
C SER A 125 8.36 -17.76 -34.42
N MET A 126 7.84 -16.59 -34.00
CA MET A 126 8.46 -15.27 -34.25
C MET A 126 9.56 -14.90 -33.26
N ILE A 127 9.56 -15.49 -32.06
CA ILE A 127 10.56 -15.24 -31.00
C ILE A 127 11.77 -16.21 -31.14
N ARG A 128 11.77 -17.05 -32.17
CA ARG A 128 12.87 -17.95 -32.51
C ARG A 128 13.86 -17.32 -33.48
#